data_AF-A0AAV3SNP2-F1
#
_entry.id   AF-A0AAV3SNP2-F1
#
_cell.length_a   1.000
_cell.length_b   1.000
_cell.length_c   1.000
_cell.angle_alpha   90.00
_cell.angle_beta   90.00
_cell.angle_gamma   90.00
#
_symmetry.space_group_name_H-M   'P 1'
#
loop_
_entity.id
_entity.type
_entity.pdbx_description
1 polymer ?
#
loop_
_entity_poly.entity_id
_entity_poly.type
_entity_poly.pdbx_seq_one_letter_code
_entity_poly.pdbx_strand_id
1 'polypeptide(L)'
;MTDEFAQYVDGGIHASTAGNMFRMWGTFGAYGKSEVYPIGISFHWPDSWDNLTPGESEEPRIGKLESLAKIAERANIPLIWFGEHKISWRSGQGTVEIGKIKHSGDGTFTKDLQTVKISELEPTIQDLFDTDSDVDGGAYKPKNKKTNSFQEYTREYLPSSYVIQDFDIFVEKEPGDPAALIEIKRSGISPNSWTPYSNDWPNYYLQLSLAEEADIEPILLHHEKKLVEDQQVGYYHNLERPSSPDTNSDDSFLNWDKKIIPAHEARRKLQDCDFDPN
;
A
#
# COMPACT_ATOMS: atom_id res chain seq x y z
N MET A 1 11.68 -19.26 -5.61
CA MET A 1 11.44 -18.07 -6.45
C MET A 1 11.99 -16.93 -5.62
N THR A 2 13.13 -16.36 -5.99
CA THR A 2 13.69 -15.20 -5.31
C THR A 2 12.70 -14.06 -5.48
N ASP A 3 12.25 -13.49 -4.37
CA ASP A 3 11.34 -12.36 -4.41
C ASP A 3 12.07 -11.16 -5.02
N GLU A 4 11.54 -10.60 -6.13
CA GLU A 4 12.13 -9.43 -6.79
C GLU A 4 12.20 -8.22 -5.85
N PHE A 5 11.34 -8.19 -4.83
CA PHE A 5 11.39 -7.17 -3.77
C PHE A 5 12.61 -7.34 -2.86
N ALA A 6 13.09 -8.57 -2.65
CA ALA A 6 14.21 -8.85 -1.74
C ALA A 6 15.51 -8.13 -2.15
N GLN A 7 15.66 -7.75 -3.43
CA GLN A 7 16.83 -6.99 -3.87
C GLN A 7 16.86 -5.56 -3.31
N TYR A 8 15.70 -5.01 -2.92
CA TYR A 8 15.56 -3.67 -2.34
C TYR A 8 15.45 -3.70 -0.81
N VAL A 9 15.09 -4.84 -0.22
CA VAL A 9 14.86 -4.98 1.23
C VAL A 9 16.20 -5.11 1.96
N ASP A 10 16.62 -4.02 2.58
CA ASP A 10 17.77 -3.96 3.49
C ASP A 10 17.75 -2.62 4.24
N GLY A 11 18.16 -2.60 5.51
CA GLY A 11 18.33 -1.38 6.33
C GLY A 11 17.21 -0.34 6.22
N GLY A 12 16.11 -0.50 6.98
CA GLY A 12 15.00 0.47 7.00
C GLY A 12 14.04 0.39 5.80
N ILE A 13 14.30 -0.51 4.84
CA ILE A 13 13.41 -0.73 3.68
C ILE A 13 12.52 -1.95 3.93
N HIS A 14 11.21 -1.74 3.98
CA HIS A 14 10.23 -2.77 4.31
C HIS A 14 9.32 -3.05 3.13
N ALA A 15 9.42 -4.27 2.59
CA ALA A 15 8.51 -4.73 1.55
C ALA A 15 7.34 -5.53 2.12
N SER A 16 6.23 -5.53 1.39
CA SER A 16 5.00 -6.28 1.68
C SER A 16 5.08 -7.76 1.22
N THR A 17 6.30 -8.30 1.10
CA THR A 17 6.75 -9.49 0.35
C THR A 17 5.91 -10.77 0.46
N ALA A 18 5.17 -10.99 1.55
CA ALA A 18 4.30 -12.16 1.70
C ALA A 18 2.84 -11.75 1.95
N GLY A 19 1.97 -11.98 0.96
CA GLY A 19 0.51 -11.94 1.12
C GLY A 19 -0.18 -10.59 0.88
N ASN A 20 0.58 -9.54 0.57
CA ASN A 20 0.11 -8.14 0.58
C ASN A 20 -0.31 -7.75 2.01
N MET A 21 0.70 -7.73 2.88
CA MET A 21 0.59 -7.53 4.32
C MET A 21 0.06 -6.15 4.68
N PHE A 22 0.36 -5.13 3.87
CA PHE A 22 -0.10 -3.76 4.12
C PHE A 22 -0.97 -3.29 2.97
N ARG A 23 -2.07 -2.62 3.27
CA ARG A 23 -2.95 -2.02 2.27
C ARG A 23 -3.34 -0.61 2.66
N MET A 24 -3.33 0.28 1.67
CA MET A 24 -3.91 1.61 1.77
C MET A 24 -5.35 1.54 1.27
N TRP A 25 -6.22 2.21 2.01
CA TRP A 25 -7.64 2.31 1.73
C TRP A 25 -7.97 3.77 1.45
N GLY A 26 -8.77 4.00 0.42
CA GLY A 26 -9.31 5.32 0.15
C GLY A 26 -10.69 5.26 -0.46
N THR A 27 -11.28 6.44 -0.62
CA THR A 27 -12.55 6.62 -1.33
C THR A 27 -12.39 7.64 -2.45
N PHE A 28 -13.17 7.47 -3.52
CA PHE A 28 -13.31 8.55 -4.49
C PHE A 28 -13.92 9.79 -3.84
N GLY A 29 -13.38 10.95 -4.20
CA GLY A 29 -13.95 12.25 -3.85
C GLY A 29 -15.28 12.51 -4.55
N ALA A 30 -15.72 13.77 -4.52
CA ALA A 30 -16.97 14.15 -5.19
C ALA A 30 -16.94 13.74 -6.67
N TYR A 31 -18.07 13.21 -7.16
CA TYR A 31 -18.19 12.67 -8.52
C TYR A 31 -17.66 13.66 -9.57
N GLY A 32 -16.73 13.18 -10.41
CA GLY A 32 -16.12 13.96 -11.49
C GLY A 32 -14.89 14.80 -11.08
N LYS A 33 -14.45 14.77 -9.82
CA LYS A 33 -13.28 15.56 -9.37
C LYS A 33 -11.92 14.89 -9.52
N SER A 34 -11.82 13.65 -10.04
CA SER A 34 -10.55 12.90 -10.12
C SER A 34 -9.77 12.95 -8.80
N GLU A 35 -10.46 12.77 -7.68
CA GLU A 35 -9.91 12.86 -6.32
C GLU A 35 -10.01 11.49 -5.66
N VAL A 36 -8.99 11.11 -4.90
CA VAL A 36 -9.00 9.94 -4.01
C VAL A 36 -8.44 10.37 -2.67
N TYR A 37 -9.17 10.07 -1.60
CA TYR A 37 -8.80 10.43 -0.23
C TYR A 37 -8.49 9.17 0.57
N PRO A 38 -7.37 9.11 1.32
CA PRO A 38 -7.09 8.00 2.19
C PRO A 38 -8.11 7.97 3.34
N ILE A 39 -8.56 6.78 3.70
CA ILE A 39 -9.48 6.54 4.84
C ILE A 39 -8.89 5.60 5.88
N GLY A 40 -7.75 4.97 5.57
CA GLY A 40 -7.09 4.07 6.51
C GLY A 40 -6.00 3.23 5.91
N ILE A 41 -5.27 2.56 6.79
CA ILE A 41 -4.26 1.55 6.46
C ILE A 41 -4.68 0.26 7.14
N SER A 42 -4.48 -0.88 6.49
CA SER A 42 -4.66 -2.19 7.12
C SER A 42 -3.37 -3.01 7.13
N PHE A 43 -3.19 -3.76 8.22
CA PHE A 43 -2.13 -4.73 8.41
C PHE A 43 -2.75 -6.14 8.47
N HIS A 44 -2.46 -6.96 7.49
CA HIS A 44 -2.96 -8.31 7.31
C HIS A 44 -1.92 -9.33 7.75
N TRP A 45 -2.31 -10.22 8.67
CA TRP A 45 -1.40 -11.16 9.29
C TRP A 45 -2.00 -12.58 9.34
N PRO A 46 -1.24 -13.65 9.05
CA PRO A 46 -1.77 -15.01 9.05
C PRO A 46 -2.14 -15.55 10.45
N ASP A 47 -1.65 -14.93 11.53
CA ASP A 47 -1.95 -15.35 12.91
C ASP A 47 -2.93 -14.39 13.62
N SER A 48 -3.40 -14.77 14.80
CA SER A 48 -4.11 -13.85 15.70
C SER A 48 -3.15 -12.88 16.37
N TRP A 49 -3.64 -11.72 16.80
CA TRP A 49 -2.84 -10.71 17.49
C TRP A 49 -2.05 -11.29 18.67
N ASP A 50 -2.67 -12.12 19.51
CA ASP A 50 -2.02 -12.68 20.70
C ASP A 50 -0.88 -13.66 20.38
N ASN A 51 -0.86 -14.20 19.15
CA ASN A 51 0.18 -15.10 18.66
C ASN A 51 1.26 -14.36 17.87
N LEU A 52 1.12 -13.05 17.68
CA LEU A 52 2.18 -12.20 17.17
C LEU A 52 3.31 -12.18 18.21
N THR A 53 4.19 -13.17 18.12
CA THR A 53 5.35 -13.31 19.02
C THR A 53 6.48 -12.47 18.45
N PRO A 54 6.88 -11.36 19.11
CA PRO A 54 8.04 -10.59 18.68
C PRO A 54 9.31 -11.43 18.90
N GLY A 55 10.18 -11.55 17.90
CA GLY A 55 11.59 -11.87 18.14
C GLY A 55 12.11 -13.30 17.93
N GLU A 56 11.38 -14.25 17.32
CA GLU A 56 11.97 -15.59 17.07
C GLU A 56 12.65 -15.78 15.68
N SER A 57 12.60 -14.77 14.80
CA SER A 57 13.46 -14.69 13.59
C SER A 57 13.45 -13.36 12.83
N GLU A 58 12.59 -12.41 13.22
CA GLU A 58 12.47 -11.09 12.58
C GLU A 58 12.18 -10.02 13.65
N GLU A 59 13.24 -9.40 14.21
CA GLU A 59 13.17 -8.07 14.86
C GLU A 59 12.38 -6.98 14.06
N PRO A 60 12.20 -7.03 12.71
CA PRO A 60 11.48 -6.00 11.95
C PRO A 60 9.95 -5.92 12.07
N ARG A 61 9.23 -6.81 12.76
CA ARG A 61 7.74 -6.84 12.69
C ARG A 61 7.04 -5.76 13.50
N ILE A 62 7.53 -5.45 14.70
CA ILE A 62 7.04 -4.30 15.48
C ILE A 62 7.45 -3.01 14.80
N GLY A 63 8.71 -2.88 14.33
CA GLY A 63 9.17 -1.69 13.61
C GLY A 63 8.29 -1.35 12.40
N LYS A 64 7.89 -2.37 11.62
CA LYS A 64 6.94 -2.18 10.52
C LYS A 64 5.59 -1.63 10.98
N LEU A 65 5.04 -2.18 12.07
CA LEU A 65 3.78 -1.71 12.65
C LEU A 65 3.91 -0.30 13.22
N GLU A 66 5.04 0.05 13.83
CA GLU A 66 5.32 1.38 14.36
C GLU A 66 5.35 2.41 13.23
N SER A 67 6.05 2.13 12.15
CA SER A 67 6.08 3.00 10.98
C SER A 67 4.72 3.16 10.33
N LEU A 68 3.97 2.07 10.13
CA LEU A 68 2.60 2.16 9.61
C LEU A 68 1.68 2.94 10.54
N ALA A 69 1.83 2.78 11.86
CA ALA A 69 1.09 3.57 12.85
C ALA A 69 1.48 5.04 12.78
N LYS A 70 2.75 5.35 12.51
CA LYS A 70 3.23 6.72 12.33
C LYS A 70 2.67 7.37 11.05
N ILE A 71 2.63 6.63 9.94
CA ILE A 71 1.97 7.09 8.70
C ILE A 71 0.49 7.37 8.98
N ALA A 72 -0.22 6.41 9.60
CA ALA A 72 -1.64 6.56 9.92
C ALA A 72 -1.91 7.72 10.89
N GLU A 73 -1.04 7.93 11.89
CA GLU A 73 -1.11 9.07 12.82
C GLU A 73 -0.93 10.40 12.09
N ARG A 74 0.11 10.54 11.25
CA ARG A 74 0.39 11.78 10.51
C ARG A 74 -0.76 12.12 9.55
N ALA A 75 -1.28 11.12 8.84
CA ALA A 75 -2.41 11.27 7.94
C ALA A 75 -3.78 11.35 8.66
N ASN A 76 -3.81 11.24 10.00
CA ASN A 76 -5.05 11.25 10.79
C ASN A 76 -6.12 10.25 10.31
N ILE A 77 -5.67 9.03 9.99
CA ILE A 77 -6.50 7.90 9.56
C ILE A 77 -6.30 6.69 10.48
N PRO A 78 -7.26 5.76 10.59
CA PRO A 78 -7.09 4.56 11.41
C PRO A 78 -6.10 3.56 10.79
N LEU A 79 -5.36 2.87 11.68
CA LEU A 79 -4.64 1.64 11.37
C LEU A 79 -5.47 0.43 11.84
N ILE A 80 -5.79 -0.46 10.91
CA ILE A 80 -6.67 -1.61 11.12
C ILE A 80 -5.87 -2.92 11.08
N TRP A 81 -6.05 -3.76 12.09
CA TRP A 81 -5.54 -5.13 12.10
C TRP A 81 -6.50 -6.08 11.36
N PHE A 82 -5.94 -7.02 10.61
CA PHE A 82 -6.63 -8.16 10.01
C PHE A 82 -5.86 -9.45 10.32
N GLY A 83 -6.27 -10.17 11.37
CA GLY A 83 -5.77 -11.50 11.71
C GLY A 83 -6.52 -12.60 10.94
N GLU A 84 -5.84 -13.19 9.96
CA GLU A 84 -6.39 -14.11 8.95
C GLU A 84 -6.25 -15.61 9.30
N HIS A 85 -5.98 -15.93 10.57
CA HIS A 85 -5.73 -17.29 11.06
C HIS A 85 -6.87 -18.31 10.92
N LYS A 86 -8.10 -17.85 10.66
CA LYS A 86 -9.30 -18.69 10.53
C LYS A 86 -10.14 -18.38 9.29
N ILE A 87 -9.57 -17.71 8.30
CA ILE A 87 -10.27 -17.37 7.07
C ILE A 87 -9.71 -18.14 5.87
N SER A 88 -10.62 -18.53 4.98
CA SER A 88 -10.29 -18.90 3.61
C SER A 88 -11.07 -17.97 2.69
N TRP A 89 -10.38 -16.92 2.23
CA TRP A 89 -10.92 -15.97 1.26
C TRP A 89 -11.43 -16.68 0.00
N ARG A 90 -10.72 -17.73 -0.45
CA ARG A 90 -11.07 -18.51 -1.65
C ARG A 90 -12.41 -19.22 -1.53
N SER A 91 -12.73 -19.74 -0.35
CA SER A 91 -14.01 -20.43 -0.13
C SER A 91 -15.10 -19.51 0.40
N GLY A 92 -14.79 -18.23 0.66
CA GLY A 92 -15.71 -17.29 1.28
C GLY A 92 -16.19 -17.76 2.66
N GLN A 93 -15.34 -18.48 3.41
CA GLN A 93 -15.71 -19.09 4.69
C GLN A 93 -14.70 -18.75 5.79
N GLY A 94 -15.20 -18.76 7.03
CA GLY A 94 -14.40 -18.55 8.21
C GLY A 94 -14.61 -17.18 8.85
N THR A 95 -13.65 -16.80 9.68
CA THR A 95 -13.69 -15.58 10.50
C THR A 95 -12.38 -14.83 10.43
N VAL A 96 -12.46 -13.51 10.51
CA VAL A 96 -11.31 -12.60 10.60
C VAL A 96 -11.31 -11.97 11.99
N GLU A 97 -10.14 -11.86 12.60
CA GLU A 97 -9.94 -10.96 13.73
C GLU A 97 -9.64 -9.57 13.18
N ILE A 98 -10.53 -8.60 13.39
CA ILE A 98 -10.43 -7.26 12.79
C ILE A 98 -10.64 -6.19 13.86
N GLY A 99 -9.93 -5.06 13.73
CA GLY A 99 -10.20 -3.90 14.56
C GLY A 99 -9.10 -2.84 14.55
N LYS A 100 -9.32 -1.72 15.26
CA LYS A 100 -8.36 -0.62 15.33
C LYS A 100 -7.20 -0.98 16.24
N ILE A 101 -5.99 -0.65 15.81
CA ILE A 101 -4.78 -0.73 16.61
C ILE A 101 -4.12 0.64 16.68
N LYS A 102 -3.55 0.98 17.83
CA LYS A 102 -2.91 2.28 18.06
C LYS A 102 -1.62 2.11 18.83
N HIS A 103 -0.55 2.67 18.29
CA HIS A 103 0.76 2.70 18.94
C HIS A 103 0.73 3.61 20.18
N SER A 104 1.27 3.13 21.29
CA SER A 104 1.29 3.84 22.58
C SER A 104 2.52 4.74 22.77
N GLY A 105 3.51 4.68 21.87
CA GLY A 105 4.75 5.47 21.93
C GLY A 105 5.87 4.85 22.77
N ASP A 106 5.60 3.75 23.48
CA ASP A 106 6.57 2.98 24.27
C ASP A 106 6.95 1.63 23.61
N GLY A 107 6.66 1.50 22.31
CA GLY A 107 6.81 0.26 21.55
C GLY A 107 5.65 -0.73 21.74
N THR A 108 4.62 -0.38 22.52
CA THR A 108 3.41 -1.20 22.68
C THR A 108 2.24 -0.68 21.85
N PHE A 109 1.23 -1.53 21.68
CA PHE A 109 0.02 -1.21 20.94
C PHE A 109 -1.21 -1.48 21.81
N THR A 110 -2.14 -0.53 21.78
CA THR A 110 -3.52 -0.75 22.22
C THR A 110 -4.34 -1.30 21.05
N LYS A 111 -5.33 -2.13 21.35
CA LYS A 111 -6.13 -2.83 20.33
C LYS A 111 -7.59 -2.89 20.76
N ASP A 112 -8.49 -2.71 19.79
CA ASP A 112 -9.92 -2.96 19.93
C ASP A 112 -10.33 -3.92 18.81
N LEU A 113 -10.22 -5.22 19.07
CA LEU A 113 -10.37 -6.28 18.08
C LEU A 113 -11.62 -7.10 18.34
N GLN A 114 -12.27 -7.51 17.26
CA GLN A 114 -13.41 -8.42 17.26
C GLN A 114 -13.21 -9.54 16.24
N THR A 115 -13.85 -10.69 16.48
CA THR A 115 -13.89 -11.79 15.51
C THR A 115 -15.18 -11.71 14.72
N VAL A 116 -15.07 -11.54 13.40
CA VAL A 116 -16.21 -11.32 12.51
C VAL A 116 -16.23 -12.39 11.43
N LYS A 117 -17.43 -12.90 11.10
CA LYS A 117 -17.59 -13.81 9.96
C LYS A 117 -17.38 -13.04 8.66
N ILE A 118 -16.79 -13.68 7.67
CA ILE A 118 -16.55 -13.03 6.35
C ILE A 118 -17.84 -12.46 5.72
N SER A 119 -18.99 -13.11 5.94
CA SER A 119 -20.31 -12.66 5.47
C SER A 119 -20.83 -11.38 6.16
N GLU A 120 -20.23 -11.00 7.28
CA GLU A 120 -20.61 -9.85 8.14
C GLU A 120 -19.47 -8.81 8.18
N LEU A 121 -18.43 -8.99 7.37
CA LEU A 121 -17.20 -8.20 7.45
C LEU A 121 -17.32 -6.82 6.79
N GLU A 122 -18.13 -6.70 5.74
CA GLU A 122 -18.42 -5.43 5.05
C GLU A 122 -18.87 -4.31 5.99
N PRO A 123 -19.97 -4.46 6.79
CA PRO A 123 -20.42 -3.38 7.65
C PRO A 123 -19.42 -3.06 8.77
N THR A 124 -18.63 -4.05 9.19
CA THR A 124 -17.54 -3.84 10.15
C THR A 124 -16.42 -2.99 9.56
N ILE A 125 -16.05 -3.22 8.29
CA ILE A 125 -15.05 -2.42 7.59
C ILE A 125 -15.53 -0.97 7.45
N GLN A 126 -16.79 -0.77 7.07
CA GLN A 126 -17.38 0.57 6.95
C GLN A 126 -17.37 1.33 8.29
N ASP A 127 -17.77 0.68 9.39
CA ASP A 127 -17.71 1.27 10.75
C ASP A 127 -16.28 1.62 11.18
N LEU A 128 -15.32 0.75 10.89
CA LEU A 128 -13.91 0.99 11.24
C LEU A 128 -13.32 2.19 10.50
N PHE A 129 -13.72 2.41 9.25
CA PHE A 129 -13.29 3.56 8.44
C PHE A 129 -14.22 4.78 8.51
N ASP A 130 -15.28 4.74 9.32
CA ASP A 130 -16.27 5.81 9.44
C ASP A 130 -16.90 6.20 8.08
N THR A 131 -17.28 5.18 7.30
CA THR A 131 -17.95 5.35 6.00
C THR A 131 -19.34 4.74 6.02
N ASP A 132 -20.23 5.25 5.17
CA ASP A 132 -21.59 4.70 4.97
C ASP A 132 -21.95 4.79 3.47
N SER A 133 -21.40 3.86 2.69
CA SER A 133 -21.57 3.76 1.24
C SER A 133 -22.37 2.52 0.86
N ASP A 134 -23.23 2.67 -0.13
CA ASP A 134 -23.94 1.54 -0.73
C ASP A 134 -22.96 0.58 -1.45
N VAL A 135 -23.23 -0.72 -1.33
CA VAL A 135 -22.53 -1.75 -2.10
C VAL A 135 -23.11 -1.80 -3.51
N ASP A 136 -22.57 -0.99 -4.42
CA ASP A 136 -22.96 -0.96 -5.83
C ASP A 136 -21.84 -1.47 -6.74
N GLY A 137 -21.68 -2.80 -6.79
CA GLY A 137 -20.81 -3.47 -7.76
C GLY A 137 -19.36 -3.75 -7.34
N GLY A 138 -19.04 -3.66 -6.04
CA GLY A 138 -17.73 -4.04 -5.52
C GLY A 138 -16.66 -2.95 -5.60
N ALA A 139 -15.66 -2.99 -4.72
CA ALA A 139 -14.53 -2.05 -4.73
C ALA A 139 -13.89 -1.92 -6.13
N TYR A 140 -13.54 -0.69 -6.51
CA TYR A 140 -13.02 -0.38 -7.84
C TYR A 140 -11.74 -1.16 -8.13
N LYS A 141 -11.76 -2.02 -9.16
CA LYS A 141 -10.56 -2.54 -9.84
C LYS A 141 -10.81 -2.77 -11.34
N PRO A 142 -9.79 -2.61 -12.20
CA PRO A 142 -9.90 -2.93 -13.63
C PRO A 142 -10.33 -4.39 -13.86
N LYS A 143 -11.31 -4.62 -14.75
CA LYS A 143 -11.95 -5.93 -14.98
C LYS A 143 -11.00 -7.06 -15.42
N ASN A 144 -9.82 -6.74 -15.97
CA ASN A 144 -8.90 -7.71 -16.59
C ASN A 144 -7.65 -8.04 -15.76
N LYS A 145 -7.59 -7.64 -14.48
CA LYS A 145 -6.44 -7.92 -13.60
C LYS A 145 -6.65 -9.25 -12.88
N LYS A 146 -5.65 -10.14 -12.91
CA LYS A 146 -5.60 -11.38 -12.09
C LYS A 146 -5.68 -10.96 -10.62
N THR A 147 -6.69 -11.44 -9.91
CA THR A 147 -6.92 -11.09 -8.50
C THR A 147 -6.54 -12.20 -7.55
N ASN A 148 -6.11 -11.84 -6.35
CA ASN A 148 -6.04 -12.78 -5.23
C ASN A 148 -7.43 -12.93 -4.58
N SER A 149 -7.58 -13.90 -3.69
CA SER A 149 -8.88 -14.23 -3.08
C SER A 149 -9.45 -13.12 -2.19
N PHE A 150 -8.61 -12.31 -1.54
CA PHE A 150 -9.08 -11.12 -0.81
C PHE A 150 -9.62 -10.06 -1.79
N GLN A 151 -8.93 -9.86 -2.91
CA GLN A 151 -9.37 -8.96 -3.97
C GLN A 151 -10.68 -9.42 -4.61
N GLU A 152 -10.91 -10.73 -4.74
CA GLU A 152 -12.20 -11.29 -5.15
C GLU A 152 -13.30 -10.93 -4.14
N TYR A 153 -13.06 -11.11 -2.84
CA TYR A 153 -13.99 -10.67 -1.79
C TYR A 153 -14.32 -9.17 -1.90
N THR A 154 -13.29 -8.31 -2.02
CA THR A 154 -13.51 -6.85 -2.10
C THR A 154 -14.36 -6.42 -3.29
N ARG A 155 -14.27 -7.15 -4.42
CA ARG A 155 -15.05 -6.91 -5.64
C ARG A 155 -16.50 -7.38 -5.56
N GLU A 156 -16.83 -8.24 -4.61
CA GLU A 156 -18.19 -8.76 -4.47
C GLU A 156 -18.94 -8.07 -3.33
N TYR A 157 -18.23 -7.73 -2.26
CA TYR A 157 -18.85 -7.36 -1.00
C TYR A 157 -18.59 -5.92 -0.55
N LEU A 158 -17.62 -5.17 -1.09
CA LEU A 158 -17.34 -3.81 -0.62
C LEU A 158 -17.92 -2.71 -1.54
N PRO A 159 -18.13 -1.49 -1.04
CA PRO A 159 -18.60 -0.37 -1.86
C PRO A 159 -17.68 -0.07 -3.04
N SER A 160 -18.24 0.27 -4.21
CA SER A 160 -17.46 0.62 -5.40
C SER A 160 -16.76 1.97 -5.33
N SER A 161 -17.13 2.78 -4.34
CA SER A 161 -16.41 3.99 -3.96
C SER A 161 -15.02 3.70 -3.38
N TYR A 162 -14.77 2.49 -2.88
CA TYR A 162 -13.50 2.12 -2.27
C TYR A 162 -12.40 1.88 -3.32
N VAL A 163 -11.23 2.45 -3.03
CA VAL A 163 -9.97 2.23 -3.72
C VAL A 163 -9.03 1.52 -2.75
N ILE A 164 -8.56 0.33 -3.12
CA ILE A 164 -7.69 -0.51 -2.26
C ILE A 164 -6.42 -0.88 -3.01
N GLN A 165 -5.30 -0.38 -2.52
CA GLN A 165 -3.97 -0.64 -3.07
C GLN A 165 -3.09 -1.32 -2.02
N ASP A 166 -2.29 -2.29 -2.47
CA ASP A 166 -1.27 -2.93 -1.65
C ASP A 166 -0.04 -2.01 -1.59
N PHE A 167 0.61 -1.85 -0.43
CA PHE A 167 1.93 -1.19 -0.40
C PHE A 167 2.96 -2.14 -0.99
N ASP A 168 3.75 -1.73 -1.98
CA ASP A 168 4.87 -2.57 -2.44
C ASP A 168 6.04 -2.48 -1.43
N ILE A 169 6.50 -1.25 -1.14
CA ILE A 169 7.56 -0.96 -0.17
C ILE A 169 7.27 0.35 0.58
N PHE A 170 7.69 0.44 1.85
CA PHE A 170 7.93 1.72 2.52
C PHE A 170 9.36 1.78 3.08
N VAL A 171 9.88 2.99 3.24
CA VAL A 171 11.23 3.27 3.71
C VAL A 171 11.16 4.03 5.02
N GLU A 172 12.06 3.70 5.92
CA GLU A 172 12.29 4.38 7.20
C GLU A 172 13.60 5.15 7.17
N LYS A 173 13.58 6.36 7.74
CA LYS A 173 14.81 7.12 8.01
C LYS A 173 15.54 6.60 9.24
N GLU A 174 14.76 6.31 10.28
CA GLU A 174 15.14 5.64 11.52
C GLU A 174 14.04 4.63 11.87
N PRO A 175 14.30 3.58 12.67
CA PRO A 175 13.27 2.61 13.03
C PRO A 175 12.00 3.28 13.58
N GLY A 176 10.85 3.03 12.95
CA GLY A 176 9.56 3.65 13.29
C GLY A 176 9.30 5.04 12.70
N ASP A 177 10.26 5.63 11.97
CA ASP A 177 10.14 6.93 11.30
C ASP A 177 10.04 6.78 9.78
N PRO A 178 8.81 6.79 9.22
CA PRO A 178 8.59 6.59 7.79
C PRO A 178 9.06 7.81 7.00
N ALA A 179 9.68 7.55 5.85
CA ALA A 179 10.30 8.54 4.98
C ALA A 179 9.75 8.50 3.54
N ALA A 180 9.39 7.32 3.02
CA ALA A 180 8.85 7.21 1.66
C ALA A 180 7.91 6.02 1.46
N LEU A 181 7.00 6.14 0.50
CA LEU A 181 6.17 5.07 -0.06
C LEU A 181 6.60 4.79 -1.49
N ILE A 182 6.81 3.51 -1.81
CA ILE A 182 7.32 3.10 -3.11
C ILE A 182 6.38 2.09 -3.74
N GLU A 183 5.91 2.42 -4.95
CA GLU A 183 5.24 1.49 -5.87
C GLU A 183 6.25 0.93 -6.86
N ILE A 184 6.19 -0.37 -7.14
CA ILE A 184 7.04 -1.06 -8.10
C ILE A 184 6.19 -1.60 -9.26
N LYS A 185 6.30 -0.93 -10.41
CA LYS A 185 5.70 -1.37 -11.66
C LYS A 185 6.63 -2.29 -12.43
N ARG A 186 6.07 -3.40 -12.90
CA ARG A 186 6.79 -4.47 -13.60
C ARG A 186 6.17 -4.72 -14.96
N SER A 187 6.94 -4.62 -16.04
CA SER A 187 6.45 -4.91 -17.40
C SER A 187 7.57 -5.40 -18.31
N GLY A 188 7.23 -5.89 -19.51
CA GLY A 188 8.21 -6.22 -20.54
C GLY A 188 8.70 -5.02 -21.35
N ILE A 189 8.28 -3.80 -20.98
CA ILE A 189 8.69 -2.55 -21.62
C ILE A 189 10.01 -2.11 -20.99
N SER A 190 10.95 -1.58 -21.79
CA SER A 190 12.20 -1.04 -21.27
C SER A 190 11.93 0.12 -20.30
N PRO A 191 12.71 0.26 -19.21
CA PRO A 191 12.63 1.42 -18.32
C PRO A 191 12.75 2.76 -19.03
N ASN A 192 13.50 2.84 -20.13
CA ASN A 192 13.63 4.08 -20.92
C ASN A 192 12.31 4.55 -21.52
N SER A 193 11.46 3.62 -21.96
CA SER A 193 10.23 3.92 -22.72
C SER A 193 8.95 3.75 -21.92
N TRP A 194 9.02 3.17 -20.72
CA TRP A 194 7.83 2.98 -19.89
C TRP A 194 7.35 4.32 -19.29
N THR A 195 6.04 4.43 -19.12
CA THR A 195 5.35 5.54 -18.45
C THR A 195 4.23 4.99 -17.56
N PRO A 196 3.86 5.71 -16.48
CA PRO A 196 2.67 5.40 -15.70
C PRO A 196 1.41 5.26 -16.59
N TYR A 197 0.58 4.25 -16.30
CA TYR A 197 -0.68 4.04 -17.01
C TYR A 197 -1.84 4.76 -16.32
N SER A 198 -2.59 5.55 -17.08
CA SER A 198 -3.77 6.30 -16.60
C SER A 198 -4.86 5.40 -16.04
N ASN A 199 -4.99 4.16 -16.51
CA ASN A 199 -5.97 3.22 -15.97
C ASN A 199 -5.74 2.82 -14.49
N ASP A 200 -4.55 3.07 -13.96
CA ASP A 200 -4.18 2.87 -12.55
C ASP A 200 -4.26 4.20 -11.75
N TRP A 201 -4.79 5.30 -12.33
CA TRP A 201 -4.83 6.62 -11.69
C TRP A 201 -5.37 6.64 -10.24
N PRO A 202 -6.42 5.86 -9.86
CA PRO A 202 -6.92 5.93 -8.49
C PRO A 202 -5.90 5.43 -7.47
N ASN A 203 -5.06 4.46 -7.86
CA ASN A 203 -3.99 3.94 -7.01
C ASN A 203 -2.89 5.01 -6.84
N TYR A 204 -2.43 5.60 -7.95
CA TYR A 204 -1.43 6.68 -7.87
C TYR A 204 -1.92 7.84 -7.00
N TYR A 205 -3.19 8.25 -7.15
CA TYR A 205 -3.73 9.36 -6.37
C TYR A 205 -3.93 8.99 -4.91
N LEU A 206 -4.32 7.75 -4.59
CA LEU A 206 -4.37 7.27 -3.21
C LEU A 206 -2.98 7.33 -2.55
N GLN A 207 -1.94 6.86 -3.24
CA GLN A 207 -0.57 6.93 -2.76
C GLN A 207 -0.11 8.38 -2.56
N LEU A 208 -0.38 9.27 -3.53
CA LEU A 208 -0.02 10.69 -3.44
C LEU A 208 -0.69 11.37 -2.25
N SER A 209 -2.02 11.23 -2.12
CA SER A 209 -2.76 11.84 -1.02
C SER A 209 -2.28 11.33 0.33
N LEU A 210 -2.05 10.01 0.46
CA LEU A 210 -1.50 9.45 1.70
C LEU A 210 -0.08 9.96 2.00
N ALA A 211 0.77 10.06 0.98
CA ALA A 211 2.14 10.54 1.13
C ALA A 211 2.18 12.02 1.54
N GLU A 212 1.34 12.85 0.93
CA GLU A 212 1.17 14.28 1.29
C GLU A 212 0.67 14.43 2.73
N GLU A 213 -0.40 13.73 3.11
CA GLU A 213 -0.96 13.80 4.46
C GLU A 213 0.00 13.24 5.53
N ALA A 214 0.82 12.24 5.17
CA ALA A 214 1.80 11.65 6.07
C ALA A 214 3.18 12.33 6.05
N ASP A 215 3.39 13.38 5.24
CA ASP A 215 4.67 14.08 5.06
C ASP A 215 5.82 13.11 4.75
N ILE A 216 5.62 12.27 3.72
CA ILE A 216 6.60 11.29 3.23
C ILE A 216 6.67 11.32 1.70
N GLU A 217 7.78 10.86 1.14
CA GLU A 217 8.01 10.92 -0.31
C GLU A 217 7.27 9.81 -1.08
N PRO A 218 6.47 10.13 -2.11
CA PRO A 218 5.94 9.14 -3.03
C PRO A 218 6.95 8.87 -4.15
N ILE A 219 7.42 7.63 -4.25
CA ILE A 219 8.36 7.17 -5.29
C ILE A 219 7.72 6.06 -6.13
N LEU A 220 8.09 6.03 -7.40
CA LEU A 220 7.73 4.96 -8.31
C LEU A 220 8.99 4.37 -8.94
N LEU A 221 9.14 3.06 -8.84
CA LEU A 221 10.18 2.31 -9.53
C LEU A 221 9.56 1.50 -10.67
N HIS A 222 10.26 1.45 -11.79
CA HIS A 222 9.90 0.57 -12.89
C HIS A 222 11.09 -0.27 -13.35
N HIS A 223 10.84 -1.57 -13.52
CA HIS A 223 11.81 -2.50 -14.08
C HIS A 223 11.13 -3.71 -14.73
N GLU A 224 11.92 -4.54 -15.41
CA GLU A 224 11.44 -5.81 -15.95
C GLU A 224 11.08 -6.79 -14.82
N LYS A 225 10.14 -7.72 -15.07
CA LYS A 225 9.70 -8.75 -14.10
C LYS A 225 10.73 -9.87 -13.94
N LYS A 226 11.89 -9.52 -13.38
CA LYS A 226 13.03 -10.36 -13.02
C LYS A 226 13.90 -9.62 -12.01
N LEU A 227 14.89 -10.29 -11.43
CA LEU A 227 15.96 -9.62 -10.66
C LEU A 227 16.76 -8.69 -11.58
N VAL A 228 17.03 -7.48 -11.09
CA VAL A 228 17.59 -6.38 -11.89
C VAL A 228 18.81 -5.71 -11.24
N GLU A 229 19.47 -6.35 -10.27
CA GLU A 229 20.63 -5.80 -9.53
C GLU A 229 21.68 -5.12 -10.43
N ASP A 230 22.00 -5.72 -11.57
CA ASP A 230 22.98 -5.21 -12.55
C ASP A 230 22.35 -4.45 -13.74
N GLN A 231 21.06 -4.12 -13.66
CA GLN A 231 20.32 -3.49 -14.76
C GLN A 231 19.92 -2.05 -14.41
N GLN A 232 19.50 -1.34 -15.46
CA GLN A 232 18.92 -0.02 -15.31
C GLN A 232 17.45 -0.14 -14.90
N VAL A 233 17.00 0.77 -14.05
CA VAL A 233 15.62 0.91 -13.61
C VAL A 233 15.14 2.33 -13.87
N GLY A 234 13.84 2.50 -14.01
CA GLY A 234 13.21 3.81 -14.05
C GLY A 234 12.94 4.25 -12.62
N TYR A 235 13.54 5.37 -12.22
CA TYR A 235 13.35 6.00 -10.92
C TYR A 235 12.51 7.27 -11.13
N TYR A 236 11.27 7.23 -10.66
CA TYR A 236 10.30 8.31 -10.80
C TYR A 236 10.08 8.97 -9.44
N HIS A 237 10.23 10.29 -9.40
CA HIS A 237 10.14 11.12 -8.20
C HIS A 237 9.42 12.43 -8.53
N ASN A 238 9.23 13.29 -7.53
CA ASN A 238 8.40 14.51 -7.66
C ASN A 238 7.04 14.17 -8.29
N LEU A 239 6.44 13.06 -7.81
CA LEU A 239 5.15 12.62 -8.29
C LEU A 239 4.11 13.63 -7.81
N GLU A 240 3.36 14.21 -8.75
CA GLU A 240 2.38 15.24 -8.42
C GLU A 240 1.11 15.08 -9.24
N ARG A 241 -0.02 15.45 -8.63
CA ARG A 241 -1.29 15.54 -9.34
C ARG A 241 -1.34 16.84 -10.16
N PRO A 242 -1.58 16.79 -11.49
CA PRO A 242 -1.78 17.98 -12.30
C PRO A 242 -3.01 18.77 -11.84
N SER A 243 -3.01 20.09 -12.04
CA SER A 243 -4.15 20.96 -11.68
C SER A 243 -5.42 20.68 -12.49
N SER A 244 -5.30 20.02 -13.65
CA SER A 244 -6.41 19.65 -14.53
C SER A 244 -6.10 18.31 -15.19
N PRO A 245 -6.20 17.19 -14.45
CA PRO A 245 -5.76 15.90 -14.94
C PRO A 245 -6.78 15.30 -15.93
N ASP A 246 -6.30 14.72 -17.02
CA ASP A 246 -7.10 13.81 -17.86
C ASP A 246 -6.78 12.37 -17.51
N THR A 247 -7.64 11.76 -16.70
CA THR A 247 -7.50 10.37 -16.23
C THR A 247 -7.73 9.32 -17.33
N ASN A 248 -7.95 9.73 -18.58
CA ASN A 248 -8.01 8.85 -19.75
C ASN A 248 -6.74 8.92 -20.62
N SER A 249 -5.73 9.71 -20.20
CA SER A 249 -4.51 9.94 -20.96
C SER A 249 -3.29 9.64 -20.10
N ASP A 250 -2.46 8.69 -20.54
CA ASP A 250 -1.21 8.30 -19.86
C ASP A 250 -0.23 9.48 -19.71
N ASP A 251 -0.33 10.50 -20.57
CA ASP A 251 0.61 11.62 -20.61
C ASP A 251 0.21 12.82 -19.73
N SER A 252 -0.99 12.80 -19.14
CA SER A 252 -1.54 14.00 -18.48
C SER A 252 -2.30 13.78 -17.18
N PHE A 253 -2.40 12.53 -16.71
CA PHE A 253 -3.04 12.25 -15.43
C PHE A 253 -2.09 12.42 -14.23
N LEU A 254 -0.77 12.39 -14.43
CA LEU A 254 0.23 12.45 -13.37
C LEU A 254 1.43 13.27 -13.87
N ASN A 255 2.03 14.08 -13.02
CA ASN A 255 3.32 14.73 -13.26
C ASN A 255 4.41 13.93 -12.55
N TRP A 256 5.58 13.84 -13.17
CA TRP A 256 6.73 13.15 -12.58
C TRP A 256 8.03 13.61 -13.24
N ASP A 257 9.12 13.52 -12.48
CA ASP A 257 10.47 13.49 -13.01
C ASP A 257 10.97 12.05 -13.11
N LYS A 258 11.76 11.75 -14.14
CA LYS A 258 12.24 10.39 -14.43
C LYS A 258 13.74 10.37 -14.64
N LYS A 259 14.43 9.46 -13.94
CA LYS A 259 15.82 9.08 -14.24
C LYS A 259 15.96 7.60 -14.54
N ILE A 260 16.96 7.29 -15.34
CA ILE A 260 17.37 5.92 -15.62
C ILE A 260 18.68 5.72 -14.87
N ILE A 261 18.63 4.90 -13.83
CA ILE A 261 19.77 4.65 -12.94
C ILE A 261 19.99 3.15 -12.74
N PRO A 262 21.21 2.70 -12.39
CA PRO A 262 21.43 1.33 -11.96
C PRO A 262 20.56 0.96 -10.75
N ALA A 263 20.09 -0.29 -10.67
CA ALA A 263 19.25 -0.74 -9.56
C ALA A 263 19.93 -0.62 -8.19
N HIS A 264 21.25 -0.85 -8.11
CA HIS A 264 22.01 -0.66 -6.87
C HIS A 264 22.06 0.81 -6.43
N GLU A 265 22.04 1.76 -7.37
CA GLU A 265 21.96 3.19 -7.06
C GLU A 265 20.58 3.58 -6.54
N ALA A 266 19.51 3.04 -7.15
CA ALA A 266 18.15 3.20 -6.65
C ALA A 266 18.03 2.68 -5.21
N ARG A 267 18.54 1.48 -4.93
CA ARG A 267 18.58 0.91 -3.57
C ARG A 267 19.33 1.82 -2.60
N ARG A 268 20.54 2.27 -2.97
CA ARG A 268 21.35 3.16 -2.12
C ARG A 268 20.58 4.44 -1.78
N LYS A 269 19.92 5.07 -2.77
CA LYS A 269 19.10 6.26 -2.55
C LYS A 269 17.94 6.03 -1.58
N LEU A 270 17.27 4.88 -1.67
CA LEU A 270 16.23 4.50 -0.70
C LEU A 270 16.83 4.32 0.71
N GLN A 271 18.00 3.69 0.84
CA GLN A 271 18.65 3.48 2.13
C GLN A 271 19.13 4.78 2.77
N ASP A 272 19.67 5.68 1.96
CA ASP A 272 20.19 6.99 2.42
C ASP A 272 19.06 8.02 2.64
N CYS A 273 17.81 7.68 2.32
CA CYS A 273 16.68 8.62 2.24
C CYS A 273 16.98 9.84 1.35
N ASP A 274 17.72 9.62 0.26
CA ASP A 274 18.16 10.61 -0.72
C ASP A 274 17.28 10.54 -1.97
N PHE A 275 16.06 11.06 -1.84
CA PHE A 275 15.00 10.94 -2.84
C PHE A 275 15.07 12.00 -3.94
N ASP A 276 15.81 13.11 -3.73
CA ASP A 276 16.18 14.02 -4.81
C ASP A 276 17.33 13.39 -5.60
N PRO A 277 17.18 13.16 -6.90
CA PRO A 277 18.27 12.59 -7.67
C PRO A 277 19.30 13.60 -8.17
N ASN A 278 19.23 14.88 -7.81
CA ASN A 278 20.16 15.92 -8.27
C ASN A 278 21.35 16.16 -7.34
#